data_AF-A0A812RCY6-F1
#
_entry.id   AF-A0A812RCY6-F1
#
_cell.length_a   1.000
_cell.length_b   1.000
_cell.length_c   1.000
_cell.angle_alpha   90.00
_cell.angle_beta   90.00
_cell.angle_gamma   90.00
#
_symmetry.space_group_name_H-M   'P 1'
#
loop_
_entity.id
_entity.type
_entity.pdbx_description
1 polymer ?
#
loop_
_entity_poly.entity_id
_entity_poly.type
_entity_poly.pdbx_seq_one_letter_code
_entity_poly.pdbx_strand_id
1 'polypeptide(L)'
;MPLSSVPQLAALYVETDKELGRIEALGRAVESKLGECLKSGKIPDSKLVEMIAVLKVKAIETSISACFKLKQELGSYALMGGTGFEKLDYLQCCKFAEGDSRILMQKLTRDRLQAFAKSPSGKGKEPEACMKLGMSLKKGGKAAWNDNFELVYGIAEMVMERTVDEVAGPRASL
;
A
#
# COMPACT_ATOMS: atom_id res chain seq x y z
N MET A 1 -22.77 -25.47 -14.40
CA MET A 1 -21.61 -24.60 -14.68
C MET A 1 -20.92 -24.34 -13.35
N PRO A 2 -19.64 -24.69 -13.16
CA PRO A 2 -18.90 -24.37 -11.94
C PRO A 2 -18.88 -22.86 -11.70
N LEU A 3 -19.00 -22.41 -10.45
CA LEU A 3 -18.94 -20.98 -10.12
C LEU A 3 -17.61 -20.35 -10.58
N SER A 4 -16.52 -21.12 -10.55
CA SER A 4 -15.19 -20.74 -11.06
C SER A 4 -15.11 -20.49 -12.57
N SER A 5 -16.11 -20.92 -13.35
CA SER A 5 -16.17 -20.65 -14.79
C SER A 5 -16.95 -19.38 -15.16
N VAL A 6 -17.44 -18.65 -14.15
CA VAL A 6 -18.09 -17.36 -14.33
C VAL A 6 -17.04 -16.30 -14.73
N PRO A 7 -17.22 -15.57 -15.86
CA PRO A 7 -16.18 -14.70 -16.41
C PRO A 7 -15.65 -13.63 -15.46
N GLN A 8 -16.53 -12.97 -14.70
CA GLN A 8 -16.11 -11.94 -13.76
C GLN A 8 -15.31 -12.50 -12.57
N LEU A 9 -15.62 -13.71 -12.11
CA LEU A 9 -14.86 -14.37 -11.05
C LEU A 9 -13.48 -14.83 -11.56
N ALA A 10 -13.42 -15.36 -12.78
CA ALA A 10 -12.15 -15.71 -13.41
C ALA A 10 -11.25 -14.47 -13.60
N ALA A 11 -11.84 -13.35 -14.05
CA ALA A 11 -11.12 -12.08 -14.18
C ALA A 11 -10.62 -11.56 -12.82
N LEU A 12 -11.44 -11.66 -11.77
CA LEU A 12 -11.07 -11.26 -10.41
C LEU A 12 -9.86 -12.05 -9.90
N TYR A 13 -9.79 -13.37 -10.11
CA TYR A 13 -8.63 -14.16 -9.73
C TYR A 13 -7.37 -13.72 -10.46
N VAL A 14 -7.44 -13.51 -11.78
CA VAL A 14 -6.29 -13.06 -12.57
C VAL A 14 -5.79 -11.68 -12.13
N GLU A 15 -6.70 -10.73 -11.88
CA GLU A 15 -6.34 -9.39 -11.37
C GLU A 15 -5.68 -9.50 -9.99
N THR A 16 -6.29 -10.27 -9.09
CA THR A 16 -5.84 -10.42 -7.71
C THR A 16 -4.49 -11.11 -7.63
N ASP A 17 -4.27 -12.20 -8.38
CA ASP A 17 -3.01 -12.93 -8.40
C ASP A 17 -1.86 -12.06 -8.92
N LYS A 18 -2.11 -11.24 -9.94
CA LYS A 18 -1.12 -10.27 -10.43
C LYS A 18 -0.73 -9.27 -9.35
N GLU A 19 -1.71 -8.74 -8.63
CA GLU A 19 -1.45 -7.76 -7.58
C GLU A 19 -0.75 -8.38 -6.37
N LEU A 20 -1.22 -9.53 -5.90
CA LEU A 20 -0.60 -10.27 -4.81
C LEU A 20 0.83 -10.67 -5.15
N GLY A 21 1.09 -11.13 -6.38
CA GLY A 21 2.45 -11.47 -6.82
C GLY A 21 3.44 -10.30 -6.74
N ARG A 22 2.98 -9.07 -7.03
CA ARG A 22 3.80 -7.85 -6.89
C ARG A 22 4.08 -7.53 -5.42
N ILE A 23 3.08 -7.66 -4.56
CA ILE A 23 3.21 -7.44 -3.11
C ILE A 23 4.12 -8.49 -2.47
N GLU A 24 4.00 -9.76 -2.89
CA GLU A 24 4.89 -10.82 -2.44
C GLU A 24 6.35 -10.59 -2.86
N ALA A 25 6.58 -10.07 -4.07
CA ALA A 25 7.93 -9.70 -4.51
C ALA A 25 8.53 -8.61 -3.60
N LEU A 26 7.73 -7.60 -3.24
CA LEU A 26 8.13 -6.61 -2.24
C LEU A 26 8.37 -7.25 -0.86
N GLY A 27 7.51 -8.18 -0.45
CA GLY A 27 7.64 -8.94 0.80
C GLY A 27 8.98 -9.67 0.90
N ARG A 28 9.33 -10.44 -0.13
CA ARG A 28 10.62 -11.15 -0.22
C ARG A 28 11.82 -10.19 -0.18
N ALA A 29 11.72 -9.05 -0.87
CA ALA A 29 12.79 -8.05 -0.86
C ALA A 29 12.99 -7.41 0.52
N VAL A 30 11.89 -7.10 1.23
CA VAL A 30 11.93 -6.59 2.60
C VAL A 30 12.50 -7.62 3.55
N GLU A 31 12.02 -8.87 3.50
CA GLU A 31 12.49 -9.95 4.36
C GLU A 31 13.99 -10.19 4.21
N SER A 32 14.49 -10.23 2.97
CA SER A 32 15.92 -10.39 2.71
C SER A 32 16.74 -9.26 3.33
N LYS A 33 16.38 -8.00 3.06
CA LYS A 33 17.12 -6.82 3.54
C LYS A 33 17.05 -6.67 5.06
N LEU A 34 15.85 -6.86 5.64
CA LEU A 34 15.66 -6.80 7.09
C LEU A 34 16.39 -7.95 7.79
N GLY A 35 16.38 -9.15 7.20
CA GLY A 35 17.13 -10.28 7.70
C GLY A 35 18.63 -10.02 7.80
N GLU A 36 19.22 -9.34 6.81
CA GLU A 36 20.62 -8.90 6.85
C GLU A 36 20.88 -7.88 7.97
N CYS A 37 20.01 -6.87 8.14
CA CYS A 37 20.09 -5.91 9.24
C CYS A 37 20.06 -6.60 10.59
N LEU A 38 19.11 -7.53 10.81
CA LEU A 38 18.97 -8.27 12.07
C LEU A 38 20.19 -9.13 12.37
N LYS A 39 20.69 -9.89 11.38
CA LYS A 39 21.89 -10.73 11.53
C LYS A 39 23.14 -9.92 11.86
N SER A 40 23.22 -8.69 11.37
CA SER A 40 24.38 -7.80 11.56
C SER A 40 24.22 -6.77 12.69
N GLY A 41 23.09 -6.78 13.42
CA GLY A 41 22.80 -5.82 14.48
C GLY A 41 22.69 -4.37 13.99
N LYS A 42 22.34 -4.16 12.71
CA LYS A 42 22.24 -2.83 12.09
C LYS A 42 20.80 -2.32 12.09
N ILE A 43 20.66 -1.02 12.27
CA ILE A 43 19.38 -0.33 12.12
C ILE A 43 19.06 -0.21 10.62
N PRO A 44 17.83 -0.54 10.17
CA PRO A 44 17.36 -0.30 8.80
C PRO A 44 17.56 1.15 8.35
N ASP A 45 18.01 1.33 7.10
CA ASP A 45 18.08 2.67 6.50
C ASP A 45 16.68 3.21 6.15
N SER A 46 16.61 4.48 5.76
CA SER A 46 15.34 5.14 5.44
C SER A 46 14.61 4.48 4.27
N LYS A 47 15.32 3.88 3.31
CA LYS A 47 14.70 3.21 2.17
C LYS A 47 14.06 1.89 2.60
N LEU A 48 14.72 1.11 3.45
CA LEU A 48 14.16 -0.12 4.00
C LEU A 48 12.96 0.18 4.92
N VAL A 49 13.01 1.24 5.72
CA VAL A 49 11.86 1.69 6.52
C VAL A 49 10.68 2.09 5.63
N GLU A 50 10.90 2.83 4.53
CA GLU A 50 9.87 3.12 3.53
C GLU A 50 9.27 1.82 2.97
N MET A 51 10.12 0.87 2.55
CA MET A 51 9.65 -0.42 2.01
C MET A 51 8.81 -1.22 3.01
N ILE A 52 9.17 -1.24 4.29
CA ILE A 52 8.41 -1.93 5.35
C ILE A 52 7.03 -1.28 5.51
N ALA A 53 6.97 0.05 5.56
CA ALA A 53 5.71 0.77 5.68
C ALA A 53 4.81 0.56 4.45
N VAL A 54 5.37 0.61 3.24
CA VAL A 54 4.66 0.35 1.98
C VAL A 54 4.13 -1.07 1.95
N LEU A 55 4.98 -2.07 2.27
CA LEU A 55 4.60 -3.48 2.29
C LEU A 55 3.41 -3.71 3.22
N LYS A 56 3.47 -3.16 4.43
CA LYS A 56 2.39 -3.29 5.40
C LYS A 56 1.06 -2.77 4.84
N VAL A 57 1.05 -1.53 4.35
CA VAL A 57 -0.18 -0.90 3.85
C VAL A 57 -0.71 -1.66 2.64
N LYS A 58 0.14 -1.93 1.64
CA LYS A 58 -0.27 -2.61 0.40
C LYS A 58 -0.74 -4.04 0.68
N ALA A 59 -0.04 -4.83 1.49
CA ALA A 59 -0.44 -6.20 1.79
C ALA A 59 -1.82 -6.26 2.47
N ILE A 60 -2.06 -5.40 3.46
CA ILE A 60 -3.32 -5.42 4.21
C ILE A 60 -4.47 -4.86 3.38
N GLU A 61 -4.33 -3.67 2.79
CA GLU A 61 -5.42 -3.04 2.03
C GLU A 61 -5.78 -3.87 0.79
N THR A 62 -4.80 -4.44 0.08
CA THR A 62 -5.07 -5.33 -1.06
C THR A 62 -5.77 -6.61 -0.60
N SER A 63 -5.35 -7.22 0.51
CA SER A 63 -6.02 -8.42 1.04
C SER A 63 -7.47 -8.14 1.43
N ILE A 64 -7.73 -7.02 2.12
CA ILE A 64 -9.09 -6.60 2.49
C ILE A 64 -9.94 -6.38 1.22
N SER A 65 -9.39 -5.66 0.24
CA SER A 65 -10.09 -5.37 -1.02
C SER A 65 -10.40 -6.65 -1.80
N ALA A 66 -9.43 -7.55 -1.95
CA ALA A 66 -9.58 -8.81 -2.66
C ALA A 66 -10.63 -9.72 -1.99
N CYS A 67 -10.56 -9.88 -0.66
CA CYS A 67 -11.55 -10.65 0.08
C CYS A 67 -12.95 -10.06 -0.04
N PHE A 68 -13.07 -8.72 -0.01
CA PHE A 68 -14.35 -8.05 -0.17
C PHE A 68 -14.92 -8.24 -1.59
N LYS A 69 -14.12 -8.04 -2.64
CA LYS A 69 -14.53 -8.29 -4.03
C LYS A 69 -14.99 -9.73 -4.21
N LEU A 70 -14.23 -10.70 -3.68
CA LEU A 70 -14.58 -12.12 -3.77
C LEU A 70 -15.89 -12.44 -3.06
N LYS A 71 -16.16 -11.82 -1.90
CA LYS A 71 -17.47 -11.95 -1.22
C LYS A 71 -18.63 -11.48 -2.09
N GLN A 72 -18.45 -10.38 -2.83
CA GLN A 72 -19.50 -9.87 -3.71
C GLN A 72 -19.80 -10.84 -4.86
N GLU A 73 -18.78 -11.49 -5.42
CA GLU A 73 -18.95 -12.47 -6.51
C GLU A 73 -19.60 -13.78 -6.04
N LEU A 74 -19.31 -14.22 -4.81
CA LEU A 74 -19.89 -15.44 -4.25
C LEU A 74 -21.30 -15.25 -3.67
N GLY A 75 -21.69 -14.01 -3.39
CA GLY A 75 -23.02 -13.66 -2.88
C GLY A 75 -23.32 -14.29 -1.52
N SER A 76 -24.56 -14.76 -1.35
CA SER A 76 -25.05 -15.31 -0.07
C SER A 76 -24.25 -16.51 0.43
N TYR A 77 -23.59 -17.26 -0.46
CA TYR A 77 -22.72 -18.37 -0.07
C TYR A 77 -21.60 -17.90 0.86
N ALA A 78 -21.00 -16.72 0.61
CA ALA A 78 -19.94 -16.18 1.45
C ALA A 78 -20.40 -15.75 2.86
N LEU A 79 -21.70 -15.80 3.15
CA LEU A 79 -22.28 -15.55 4.47
C LEU A 79 -22.49 -16.84 5.28
N MET A 80 -22.36 -18.01 4.65
CA MET A 80 -22.50 -19.29 5.32
C MET A 80 -21.26 -19.62 6.15
N GLY A 81 -21.45 -20.33 7.25
CA GLY A 81 -20.34 -20.87 8.04
C GLY A 81 -19.63 -22.02 7.31
N GLY A 82 -18.32 -22.15 7.53
CA GLY A 82 -17.45 -23.13 6.88
C GLY A 82 -16.95 -22.71 5.49
N THR A 83 -17.07 -21.44 5.12
CA THR A 83 -16.73 -20.95 3.77
C THR A 83 -15.38 -20.25 3.67
N GLY A 84 -14.70 -20.05 4.80
CA GLY A 84 -13.37 -19.42 4.88
C GLY A 84 -13.41 -17.90 5.05
N PHE A 85 -14.60 -17.30 5.11
CA PHE A 85 -14.81 -15.86 5.27
C PHE A 85 -15.05 -15.39 6.71
N GLU A 86 -14.97 -16.32 7.68
CA GLU A 86 -15.28 -16.08 9.08
C GLU A 86 -14.24 -15.19 9.76
N LYS A 87 -13.00 -15.19 9.27
CA LYS A 87 -11.84 -14.52 9.89
C LYS A 87 -11.38 -13.26 9.16
N LEU A 88 -12.25 -12.62 8.39
CA LEU A 88 -11.89 -11.38 7.70
C LEU A 88 -11.67 -10.20 8.66
N ASP A 89 -12.20 -10.28 9.87
CA ASP A 89 -11.95 -9.34 10.96
C ASP A 89 -10.46 -9.28 11.35
N TYR A 90 -9.71 -10.37 11.19
CA TYR A 90 -8.27 -10.39 11.46
C TYR A 90 -7.51 -9.41 10.55
N LEU A 91 -7.96 -9.25 9.30
CA LEU A 91 -7.37 -8.26 8.40
C LEU A 91 -7.61 -6.83 8.88
N GLN A 92 -8.76 -6.56 9.51
CA GLN A 92 -9.03 -5.27 10.15
C GLN A 92 -8.16 -5.07 11.39
N CYS A 93 -7.94 -6.10 12.20
CA CYS A 93 -6.98 -6.03 13.29
C CYS A 93 -5.58 -5.69 12.77
N CYS A 94 -5.11 -6.35 11.71
CA CYS A 94 -3.82 -6.05 11.08
C CYS A 94 -3.75 -4.61 10.55
N LYS A 95 -4.85 -4.10 9.97
CA LYS A 95 -4.95 -2.72 9.49
C LYS A 95 -4.68 -1.72 10.60
N PHE A 96 -5.22 -1.94 11.79
CA PHE A 96 -5.11 -1.00 12.91
C PHE A 96 -3.87 -1.21 13.79
N ALA A 97 -3.43 -2.46 13.98
CA ALA A 97 -2.29 -2.82 14.81
C ALA A 97 -1.00 -2.21 14.26
N GLU A 98 -0.05 -1.83 15.13
CA GLU A 98 1.27 -1.28 14.75
C GLU A 98 1.20 -0.07 13.80
N GLY A 99 0.12 0.71 13.88
CA GLY A 99 -0.15 1.88 13.06
C GLY A 99 -1.16 1.61 11.95
N ASP A 100 -2.30 2.32 12.04
CA ASP A 100 -3.34 2.36 11.01
C ASP A 100 -2.79 2.73 9.63
N SER A 101 -3.31 2.12 8.57
CA SER A 101 -2.88 2.38 7.18
C SER A 101 -2.86 3.86 6.83
N ARG A 102 -3.88 4.64 7.23
CA ARG A 102 -3.95 6.07 6.93
C ARG A 102 -2.90 6.85 7.70
N ILE A 103 -2.61 6.45 8.94
CA ILE A 103 -1.54 7.06 9.73
C ILE A 103 -0.17 6.76 9.11
N LEU A 104 0.06 5.54 8.62
CA LEU A 104 1.29 5.19 7.90
C LEU A 104 1.42 5.96 6.59
N MET A 105 0.35 6.10 5.83
CA MET A 105 0.33 6.93 4.61
C MET A 105 0.69 8.39 4.90
N GLN A 106 0.15 8.97 5.98
CA GLN A 106 0.53 10.33 6.38
C GLN A 106 2.02 10.44 6.76
N LYS A 107 2.57 9.44 7.45
CA LYS A 107 4.01 9.38 7.76
C LYS A 107 4.85 9.26 6.49
N LEU A 108 4.47 8.40 5.54
CA LEU A 108 5.12 8.27 4.24
C LEU A 108 5.17 9.62 3.51
N THR A 109 4.06 10.34 3.46
CA THR A 109 4.02 11.68 2.84
C THR A 109 4.91 12.68 3.56
N ARG A 110 4.89 12.69 4.90
CA ARG A 110 5.74 13.58 5.70
C ARG A 110 7.22 13.33 5.39
N ASP A 111 7.64 12.07 5.46
CA ASP A 111 9.04 11.68 5.24
C ASP A 111 9.45 11.98 3.80
N ARG A 112 8.51 11.78 2.85
CA ARG A 112 8.72 12.13 1.45
C ARG A 112 8.93 13.62 1.23
N LEU A 113 8.11 14.47 1.84
CA LEU A 113 8.26 15.93 1.76
C LEU A 113 9.59 16.40 2.36
N GLN A 114 10.03 15.81 3.48
CA GLN A 114 11.32 16.12 4.08
C GLN A 114 12.48 15.74 3.17
N ALA A 115 12.42 14.56 2.53
CA ALA A 115 13.41 14.14 1.54
C ALA A 115 13.39 15.06 0.31
N PHE A 116 12.20 15.42 -0.19
CA PHE A 116 12.02 16.30 -1.34
C PHE A 116 12.58 17.71 -1.09
N ALA A 117 12.39 18.26 0.10
CA ALA A 117 12.94 19.57 0.47
C ALA A 117 14.48 19.61 0.47
N LYS A 118 15.14 18.47 0.73
CA LYS A 118 16.61 18.34 0.68
C LYS A 118 17.10 18.06 -0.73
N SER A 119 16.39 17.21 -1.46
CA SER A 119 16.73 16.81 -2.83
C SER A 119 15.45 16.64 -3.66
N PRO A 120 15.07 17.68 -4.44
CA PRO A 120 13.91 17.61 -5.32
C PRO A 120 14.10 16.53 -6.38
N SER A 121 13.40 15.42 -6.19
CA SER A 121 13.45 14.21 -7.02
C SER A 121 12.06 13.57 -7.05
N GLY A 122 11.84 12.52 -7.83
CA GLY A 122 10.57 11.79 -7.90
C GLY A 122 10.22 11.38 -9.33
N LYS A 123 9.13 10.62 -9.50
CA LYS A 123 8.65 10.16 -10.81
C LYS A 123 7.23 10.68 -11.07
N GLY A 124 6.88 10.85 -12.35
CA GLY A 124 5.54 11.27 -12.76
C GLY A 124 5.10 12.59 -12.11
N LYS A 125 3.91 12.58 -11.50
CA LYS A 125 3.30 13.76 -10.86
C LYS A 125 3.73 13.97 -9.40
N GLU A 126 4.55 13.08 -8.83
CA GLU A 126 4.98 13.13 -7.44
C GLU A 126 5.72 14.45 -7.09
N PRO A 127 6.66 14.97 -7.91
CA PRO A 127 7.34 16.24 -7.63
C PRO A 127 6.38 17.43 -7.59
N GLU A 128 5.42 17.50 -8.52
CA GLU A 128 4.41 18.57 -8.59
C GLU A 128 3.53 18.54 -7.33
N ALA A 129 3.07 17.36 -6.94
CA ALA A 129 2.27 17.18 -5.73
C ALA A 129 3.03 17.59 -4.47
N CYS A 130 4.31 17.20 -4.36
CA CYS A 130 5.18 17.60 -3.25
C CYS A 130 5.39 19.12 -3.19
N MET A 131 5.62 19.76 -4.35
CA MET A 131 5.76 21.23 -4.43
C MET A 131 4.47 21.93 -4.00
N LYS A 132 3.32 21.49 -4.53
CA LYS A 132 2.00 22.06 -4.20
C LYS A 132 1.71 21.96 -2.70
N LEU A 133 1.88 20.76 -2.12
CA LEU A 133 1.64 20.57 -0.69
C LEU A 133 2.65 21.37 0.15
N GLY A 134 3.92 21.39 -0.24
CA GLY A 134 4.96 22.18 0.43
C GLY A 134 4.65 23.68 0.45
N MET A 135 4.08 24.24 -0.63
CA MET A 135 3.61 25.63 -0.67
C MET A 135 2.42 25.86 0.25
N SER A 136 1.44 24.96 0.26
CA SER A 136 0.28 25.05 1.17
C SER A 136 0.72 25.04 2.63
N LEU A 137 1.63 24.14 3.01
CA LEU A 137 2.15 24.03 4.38
C LEU A 137 2.95 25.27 4.82
N LYS A 138 3.70 25.90 3.91
CA LYS A 138 4.39 27.17 4.21
C LYS A 138 3.41 28.31 4.53
N LYS A 139 2.22 28.31 3.94
CA LYS A 139 1.20 29.37 4.14
C LYS A 139 0.28 29.08 5.33
N GLY A 140 -0.20 27.84 5.47
CA GLY A 140 -1.26 27.48 6.43
C GLY A 140 -0.80 26.61 7.60
N GLY A 141 0.50 26.33 7.74
CA GLY A 141 1.05 25.57 8.86
C GLY A 141 0.42 24.18 9.01
N LYS A 142 0.12 23.79 10.26
CA LYS A 142 -0.46 22.46 10.56
C LYS A 142 -1.89 22.28 10.03
N ALA A 143 -2.69 23.35 9.97
CA ALA A 143 -4.07 23.27 9.47
C ALA A 143 -4.10 22.89 7.99
N ALA A 144 -3.16 23.43 7.20
CA ALA A 144 -3.03 23.11 5.78
C ALA A 144 -2.79 21.61 5.51
N TRP A 145 -2.26 20.83 6.45
CA TRP A 145 -2.14 19.39 6.29
C TRP A 145 -3.52 18.72 6.18
N ASN A 146 -4.45 19.11 7.05
CA ASN A 146 -5.81 18.59 7.07
C ASN A 146 -6.62 19.12 5.88
N ASP A 147 -6.46 20.41 5.55
CA ASP A 147 -7.16 21.03 4.41
C ASP A 147 -6.73 20.43 3.06
N ASN A 148 -5.55 19.81 3.01
CA ASN A 148 -5.00 19.17 1.81
C ASN A 148 -4.90 17.65 1.98
N PHE A 149 -5.77 17.01 2.78
CA PHE A 149 -5.66 15.57 3.09
C PHE A 149 -5.68 14.68 1.83
N GLU A 150 -6.43 15.04 0.79
CA GLU A 150 -6.45 14.30 -0.47
C GLU A 150 -5.08 14.29 -1.14
N LEU A 151 -4.39 15.44 -1.13
CA LEU A 151 -3.03 15.56 -1.66
C LEU A 151 -2.02 14.80 -0.78
N VAL A 152 -2.24 14.79 0.53
CA VAL A 152 -1.43 14.01 1.48
C VAL A 152 -1.52 12.52 1.16
N TYR A 153 -2.73 11.97 1.03
CA TYR A 153 -2.91 10.56 0.68
C TYR A 153 -2.49 10.26 -0.77
N GLY A 154 -2.70 11.20 -1.70
CA GLY A 154 -2.27 11.06 -3.08
C GLY A 154 -0.75 10.93 -3.23
N ILE A 155 0.03 11.71 -2.47
CA ILE A 155 1.50 11.56 -2.43
C ILE A 155 1.89 10.21 -1.85
N ALA A 156 1.22 9.75 -0.78
CA ALA A 156 1.50 8.44 -0.19
C ALA A 156 1.27 7.31 -1.20
N GLU A 157 0.18 7.34 -1.95
CA GLU A 157 -0.07 6.36 -3.03
C GLU A 157 1.01 6.41 -4.10
N MET A 158 1.43 7.59 -4.55
CA MET A 158 2.52 7.70 -5.53
C MET A 158 3.83 7.09 -5.01
N VAL A 159 4.17 7.31 -3.74
CA VAL A 159 5.35 6.71 -3.09
C VAL A 159 5.23 5.19 -2.97
N MET A 160 4.05 4.69 -2.59
CA MET A 160 3.80 3.26 -2.48
C MET A 160 3.88 2.57 -3.84
N GLU A 161 3.20 3.09 -4.86
CA GLU A 161 3.26 2.56 -6.24
C GLU A 161 4.70 2.57 -6.76
N ARG A 162 5.42 3.69 -6.62
CA ARG A 162 6.83 3.77 -7.01
C ARG A 162 7.67 2.70 -6.32
N THR A 163 7.46 2.48 -5.03
CA THR A 163 8.24 1.51 -4.25
C THR A 163 7.93 0.07 -4.67
N VAL A 164 6.67 -0.25 -4.96
CA VAL A 164 6.29 -1.55 -5.51
C VAL A 164 6.89 -1.72 -6.91
N ASP A 165 6.77 -0.72 -7.78
CA ASP A 165 7.28 -0.75 -9.15
C ASP A 165 8.81 -0.92 -9.22
N GLU A 166 9.54 -0.31 -8.29
CA GLU A 166 11.00 -0.43 -8.18
C GLU A 166 11.45 -1.88 -7.90
N VAL A 167 10.59 -2.71 -7.31
CA VAL A 167 10.90 -4.10 -6.94
C VAL A 167 10.24 -5.11 -7.88
N ALA A 168 8.97 -4.90 -8.20
CA ALA A 168 8.14 -5.86 -8.94
C ALA A 168 7.95 -5.49 -10.43
N GLY A 169 8.50 -4.36 -10.88
CA GLY A 169 8.27 -3.80 -12.21
C GLY A 169 6.94 -3.02 -12.30
N PRO A 170 6.73 -2.25 -13.39
CA PRO A 170 5.52 -1.44 -13.57
C PRO A 170 4.27 -2.29 -13.69
N ARG A 171 3.11 -1.76 -13.29
CA ARG A 171 1.83 -2.43 -13.49
C ARG A 171 1.56 -2.53 -15.00
N ALA A 172 1.26 -3.73 -15.50
CA ALA A 172 0.91 -3.90 -16.90
C ALA A 172 -0.39 -3.15 -17.20
N SER A 173 -0.39 -2.30 -18.23
CA SER A 173 -1.60 -1.68 -18.76
C SER A 173 -2.54 -2.78 -19.25
N LEU A 174 -3.78 -2.80 -18.76
CA LEU A 174 -4.86 -3.62 -19.33
C LEU A 174 -5.40 -2.95 -20.59
#